data_AF-A0A964ANA6-F1
#
_entry.id   AF-A0A964ANA6-F1
#
_cell.length_a   1.000
_cell.length_b   1.000
_cell.length_c   1.000
_cell.angle_alpha   90.00
_cell.angle_beta   90.00
_cell.angle_gamma   90.00
#
_symmetry.space_group_name_H-M   'P 1'
#
loop_
_entity.id
_entity.type
_entity.pdbx_description
1 polymer ?
#
loop_
_entity_poly.entity_id
_entity_poly.type
_entity_poly.pdbx_seq_one_letter_code
_entity_poly.pdbx_strand_id
1 'polypeptide(L)'
;MLRDRAPAALRDALQQAETYPDWLEAAREVDRATGAAAWRDEDASPHYHHELIREQLDRMTRLREDGDTEALIALLHRGLNRNLGDLRSPALYRPALTGTKRLIERYLAETERTLEHLCDAALPGYPDAVKLALFQAAARVYGRSALMLSGGATLGFYHLGVVKALWSQGLLPTVISGASTGAMVAGGICARTEDENRTLFANPEAMRLDGLALAGPRRILQDRAALRPEQLAEVLEHNIGPYSFGEAHARSGRVLNVSVSPTRVRQRPRILNHLTAPDVLVVSAVVASSALPGLYPPSRLYARGPDGAAVPYIPSERWVDGSMAGDLPKARLGRLFNANHFIVSQTNPHVLPFLERRPNQPPLLRAIVALTLSAGVAWGLDVARHLVGERAARAWLDHAHSLATQTYRGDINITPAFPPDLLVRIVKNPTPHELARFIRHGERAVWPRLAMIRDQTRIGRCFERCVGRLEARLGYPTKSPGQTWGAPESS
;
A
#
# COMPACT_ATOMS: atom_id res chain seq x y z
N MET A 1 -26.74 -6.53 -6.60
CA MET A 1 -26.04 -5.49 -7.42
C MET A 1 -26.24 -5.81 -8.90
N LEU A 2 -26.08 -4.85 -9.82
CA LEU A 2 -26.22 -5.11 -11.28
C LEU A 2 -25.35 -6.28 -11.73
N ARG A 3 -24.14 -6.39 -11.17
CA ARG A 3 -23.18 -7.48 -11.42
C ARG A 3 -23.66 -8.88 -11.06
N ASP A 4 -24.57 -9.02 -10.09
CA ASP A 4 -25.09 -10.33 -9.66
C ASP A 4 -26.08 -10.91 -10.69
N ARG A 5 -26.54 -10.08 -11.62
CA ARG A 5 -27.41 -10.48 -12.74
C ARG A 5 -26.61 -10.96 -13.96
N ALA A 6 -25.28 -10.97 -13.89
CA ALA A 6 -24.44 -11.40 -15.00
C ALA A 6 -24.65 -12.90 -15.32
N PRO A 7 -24.73 -13.26 -16.62
CA PRO A 7 -24.74 -14.65 -17.07
C PRO A 7 -23.62 -15.47 -16.42
N ALA A 8 -23.90 -16.74 -16.10
CA ALA A 8 -22.93 -17.64 -15.45
C ALA A 8 -21.62 -17.73 -16.24
N ALA A 9 -21.69 -17.91 -17.56
CA ALA A 9 -20.53 -17.96 -18.44
C ALA A 9 -19.60 -16.74 -18.33
N LEU A 10 -20.16 -15.53 -18.19
CA LEU A 10 -19.36 -14.31 -18.03
C LEU A 10 -18.74 -14.19 -16.63
N ARG A 11 -19.43 -14.69 -15.59
CA ARG A 11 -18.86 -14.80 -14.25
C ARG A 11 -17.72 -15.83 -14.20
N ASP A 12 -17.85 -16.92 -14.94
CA ASP A 12 -16.82 -17.95 -15.07
C ASP A 12 -15.61 -17.40 -15.85
N ALA A 13 -15.82 -16.64 -16.92
CA ALA A 13 -14.74 -15.95 -17.65
C ALA A 13 -13.94 -15.01 -16.74
N LEU A 14 -14.59 -14.21 -15.89
CA LEU A 14 -13.91 -13.41 -14.87
C LEU A 14 -13.11 -14.27 -13.87
N GLN A 15 -13.64 -15.45 -13.52
CA GLN A 15 -12.97 -16.38 -12.62
C GLN A 15 -11.76 -17.06 -13.26
N GLN A 16 -11.81 -17.34 -14.55
CA GLN A 16 -10.76 -18.05 -15.29
C GLN A 16 -9.68 -17.12 -15.85
N ALA A 17 -9.93 -15.81 -15.93
CA ALA A 17 -8.96 -14.84 -16.43
C ALA A 17 -7.59 -14.95 -15.72
N GLU A 18 -6.54 -15.16 -16.52
CA GLU A 18 -5.16 -15.29 -16.03
C GLU A 18 -4.44 -13.95 -15.99
N THR A 19 -4.80 -13.04 -16.89
CA THR A 19 -4.20 -11.70 -16.98
C THR A 19 -5.24 -10.61 -16.75
N TYR A 20 -4.78 -9.41 -16.38
CA TYR A 20 -5.66 -8.25 -16.25
C TYR A 20 -6.35 -7.87 -17.58
N PRO A 21 -5.68 -7.87 -18.76
CA PRO A 21 -6.34 -7.68 -20.04
C PRO A 21 -7.53 -8.62 -20.26
N ASP A 22 -7.36 -9.92 -20.04
CA ASP A 22 -8.45 -10.91 -20.20
C ASP A 22 -9.58 -10.64 -19.21
N TRP A 23 -9.22 -10.33 -17.96
CA TRP A 23 -10.20 -9.97 -16.93
C TRP A 23 -10.98 -8.70 -17.32
N LEU A 24 -10.30 -7.70 -17.89
CA LEU A 24 -10.90 -6.43 -18.30
C LEU A 24 -11.86 -6.62 -19.47
N GLU A 25 -11.52 -7.50 -20.42
CA GLU A 25 -12.40 -7.85 -21.53
C GLU A 25 -13.68 -8.54 -21.04
N ALA A 26 -13.55 -9.57 -20.20
CA ALA A 26 -14.68 -10.22 -19.56
C ALA A 26 -15.52 -9.23 -18.73
N ALA A 27 -14.86 -8.30 -18.02
CA ALA A 27 -15.54 -7.27 -17.25
C ALA A 27 -16.35 -6.30 -18.14
N ARG A 28 -15.87 -5.97 -19.35
CA ARG A 28 -16.61 -5.14 -20.32
C ARG A 28 -17.87 -5.84 -20.82
N GLU A 29 -17.79 -7.15 -21.07
CA GLU A 29 -18.95 -7.96 -21.45
C GLU A 29 -19.99 -8.01 -20.31
N VAL A 30 -19.54 -8.21 -19.07
CA VAL A 30 -20.42 -8.16 -17.90
C VAL A 30 -21.09 -6.79 -17.76
N ASP A 31 -20.33 -5.71 -17.92
CA ASP A 31 -20.88 -4.36 -17.81
C ASP A 31 -21.95 -4.10 -18.89
N ARG A 32 -21.75 -4.60 -20.13
CA ARG A 32 -22.76 -4.52 -21.20
C ARG A 32 -24.00 -5.35 -20.88
N ALA A 33 -23.82 -6.63 -20.53
CA ALA A 33 -24.93 -7.56 -20.28
C ALA A 33 -25.81 -7.15 -19.07
N THR A 34 -25.23 -6.47 -18.09
CA THR A 34 -25.93 -6.05 -16.87
C THR A 34 -26.51 -4.64 -16.94
N GLY A 35 -26.29 -3.91 -18.03
CA GLY A 35 -26.66 -2.50 -18.17
C GLY A 35 -25.75 -1.52 -17.40
N ALA A 36 -24.68 -2.02 -16.77
CA ALA A 36 -23.73 -1.17 -16.06
C ALA A 36 -22.92 -0.27 -17.00
N ALA A 37 -22.76 -0.66 -18.27
CA ALA A 37 -22.18 0.20 -19.31
C ALA A 37 -23.05 1.45 -19.55
N ALA A 38 -24.36 1.28 -19.76
CA ALA A 38 -25.30 2.39 -19.91
C ALA A 38 -25.35 3.28 -18.66
N TRP A 39 -25.30 2.67 -17.47
CA TRP A 39 -25.18 3.41 -16.21
C TRP A 39 -23.95 4.32 -16.17
N ARG A 40 -22.83 3.97 -16.81
CA ARG A 40 -21.65 4.86 -16.86
C ARG A 40 -21.87 6.07 -17.75
N ASP A 41 -22.67 5.92 -18.81
CA ASP A 41 -22.96 6.97 -19.78
C ASP A 41 -23.99 7.98 -19.22
N GLU A 42 -24.80 7.57 -18.25
CA GLU A 42 -25.65 8.47 -17.47
C GLU A 42 -24.82 9.31 -16.50
N ASP A 43 -24.77 10.62 -16.69
CA ASP A 43 -24.00 11.50 -15.81
C ASP A 43 -24.60 11.57 -14.40
N ALA A 44 -25.91 11.56 -14.24
CA ALA A 44 -26.55 11.71 -12.93
C ALA A 44 -26.25 10.52 -11.99
N SER A 45 -25.97 10.84 -10.72
CA SER A 45 -25.84 9.86 -9.64
C SER A 45 -25.96 10.52 -8.27
N PRO A 46 -26.54 9.85 -7.26
CA PRO A 46 -26.59 10.36 -5.89
C PRO A 46 -25.24 10.33 -5.17
N HIS A 47 -24.18 9.85 -5.81
CA HIS A 47 -22.87 9.63 -5.19
C HIS A 47 -21.84 10.72 -5.53
N TYR A 48 -22.21 11.71 -6.35
CA TYR A 48 -21.35 12.85 -6.68
C TYR A 48 -22.17 14.02 -7.26
N HIS A 49 -21.63 15.23 -7.19
CA HIS A 49 -22.30 16.42 -7.72
C HIS A 49 -22.03 16.59 -9.23
N HIS A 50 -22.75 15.85 -10.06
CA HIS A 50 -22.51 15.78 -11.50
C HIS A 50 -22.60 17.15 -12.22
N GLU A 51 -23.53 18.04 -11.83
CA GLU A 51 -23.65 19.39 -12.41
C GLU A 51 -22.38 20.23 -12.19
N LEU A 52 -21.85 20.23 -10.96
CA LEU A 52 -20.59 20.89 -10.61
C LEU A 52 -19.42 20.35 -11.45
N ILE A 53 -19.31 19.02 -11.58
CA ILE A 53 -18.24 18.42 -12.37
C ILE A 53 -18.35 18.78 -13.85
N ARG A 54 -19.57 18.84 -14.39
CA ARG A 54 -19.80 19.27 -15.77
C ARG A 54 -19.44 20.74 -15.98
N GLU A 55 -19.88 21.62 -15.10
CA GLU A 55 -19.54 23.05 -15.16
C GLU A 55 -18.03 23.27 -15.13
N GLN A 56 -17.32 22.57 -14.23
CA GLN A 56 -15.87 22.65 -14.15
C GLN A 56 -15.16 22.09 -15.40
N LEU A 57 -15.65 20.98 -15.96
CA LEU A 57 -15.14 20.41 -17.20
C LEU A 57 -15.31 21.39 -18.37
N ASP A 58 -16.52 21.93 -18.56
CA ASP A 58 -16.83 22.84 -19.66
C ASP A 58 -16.01 24.12 -19.55
N ARG A 59 -15.90 24.69 -18.34
CA ARG A 59 -15.10 25.87 -18.07
C ARG A 59 -13.61 25.63 -18.33
N MET A 60 -13.06 24.51 -17.87
CA MET A 60 -11.65 24.17 -18.08
C MET A 60 -11.34 23.96 -19.55
N THR A 61 -12.23 23.28 -20.28
CA THR A 61 -12.08 23.03 -21.72
C THR A 61 -12.06 24.34 -22.49
N ARG A 62 -13.03 25.23 -22.26
CA ARG A 62 -13.08 26.55 -22.90
C ARG A 62 -11.83 27.38 -22.65
N LEU A 63 -11.42 27.53 -21.38
CA LEU A 63 -10.23 28.31 -21.05
C LEU A 63 -8.94 27.75 -21.68
N ARG A 64 -8.83 26.42 -21.84
CA ARG A 64 -7.71 25.79 -22.53
C ARG A 64 -7.75 26.01 -24.04
N GLU A 65 -8.93 25.97 -24.65
CA GLU A 65 -9.11 26.21 -26.09
C GLU A 65 -8.88 27.68 -26.44
N ASP A 66 -9.33 28.60 -25.58
CA ASP A 66 -9.12 30.05 -25.71
C ASP A 66 -7.68 30.49 -25.41
N GLY A 67 -6.86 29.61 -24.81
CA GLY A 67 -5.47 29.89 -24.45
C GLY A 67 -5.29 30.84 -23.26
N ASP A 68 -6.34 31.06 -22.47
CA ASP A 68 -6.30 31.94 -21.29
C ASP A 68 -5.57 31.26 -20.12
N THR A 69 -4.26 31.39 -20.14
CA THR A 69 -3.34 30.76 -19.19
C THR A 69 -3.56 31.22 -17.76
N GLU A 70 -3.79 32.53 -17.55
CA GLU A 70 -4.00 33.11 -16.23
C GLU A 70 -5.29 32.60 -15.60
N ALA A 71 -6.37 32.60 -16.38
CA ALA A 71 -7.65 32.07 -15.91
C ALA A 71 -7.58 30.56 -15.64
N LEU A 72 -6.83 29.80 -16.44
CA LEU A 72 -6.59 28.37 -16.20
C LEU A 72 -5.84 28.11 -14.90
N ILE A 73 -4.74 28.81 -14.65
CA ILE A 73 -3.96 28.68 -13.40
C ILE A 73 -4.86 29.04 -12.21
N ALA A 74 -5.61 30.14 -12.30
CA ALA A 74 -6.54 30.56 -11.26
C ALA A 74 -7.69 29.55 -11.05
N LEU A 75 -8.16 28.87 -12.10
CA LEU A 75 -9.17 27.82 -11.99
C LEU A 75 -8.60 26.60 -11.25
N LEU A 76 -7.43 26.12 -11.65
CA LEU A 76 -6.80 24.94 -11.05
C LEU A 76 -6.43 25.18 -9.59
N HIS A 77 -5.91 26.35 -9.24
CA HIS A 77 -5.63 26.71 -7.84
C HIS A 77 -6.87 26.68 -6.94
N ARG A 78 -8.05 27.07 -7.47
CA ARG A 78 -9.31 27.07 -6.70
C ARG A 78 -10.03 25.72 -6.72
N GLY A 79 -9.94 24.99 -7.84
CA GLY A 79 -10.75 23.81 -8.12
C GLY A 79 -10.09 22.46 -7.80
N LEU A 80 -8.76 22.40 -7.68
CA LEU A 80 -8.04 21.13 -7.45
C LEU A 80 -8.10 20.68 -5.99
N ASN A 81 -9.30 20.33 -5.55
CA ASN A 81 -9.52 19.58 -4.32
C ASN A 81 -9.69 18.08 -4.64
N ARG A 82 -8.95 17.23 -3.93
CA ARG A 82 -9.01 15.76 -4.11
C ARG A 82 -10.40 15.18 -3.87
N ASN A 83 -11.27 15.85 -3.10
CA ASN A 83 -12.66 15.45 -2.88
C ASN A 83 -13.71 16.39 -3.52
N LEU A 84 -13.35 17.09 -4.60
CA LEU A 84 -14.32 17.91 -5.34
C LEU A 84 -15.54 17.07 -5.70
N GLY A 85 -16.74 17.54 -5.37
CA GLY A 85 -18.01 16.89 -5.74
C GLY A 85 -18.17 15.43 -5.28
N ASP A 86 -17.44 14.96 -4.26
CA ASP A 86 -17.43 13.56 -3.77
C ASP A 86 -16.91 12.50 -4.77
N LEU A 87 -15.99 12.90 -5.66
CA LEU A 87 -15.35 12.01 -6.65
C LEU A 87 -14.62 10.79 -6.04
N ARG A 88 -14.36 10.77 -4.73
CA ARG A 88 -13.70 9.65 -4.05
C ARG A 88 -14.66 8.53 -3.63
N SER A 89 -15.97 8.75 -3.74
CA SER A 89 -16.97 7.83 -3.23
C SER A 89 -16.79 6.41 -3.81
N PRO A 90 -16.54 5.38 -2.97
CA PRO A 90 -16.42 4.01 -3.45
C PRO A 90 -17.71 3.50 -4.12
N ALA A 91 -18.85 4.15 -3.86
CA ALA A 91 -20.12 3.81 -4.47
C ALA A 91 -20.13 4.05 -6.00
N LEU A 92 -19.30 4.98 -6.50
CA LEU A 92 -19.13 5.27 -7.92
C LEU A 92 -18.43 4.16 -8.71
N TYR A 93 -17.86 3.16 -8.02
CA TYR A 93 -17.15 2.03 -8.62
C TYR A 93 -17.81 0.68 -8.34
N ARG A 94 -19.00 0.67 -7.72
CA ARG A 94 -19.76 -0.55 -7.44
C ARG A 94 -20.62 -1.04 -8.61
N PRO A 95 -21.26 -0.19 -9.42
CA PRO A 95 -22.14 -0.66 -10.48
C PRO A 95 -21.37 -1.33 -11.63
N ALA A 96 -20.37 -0.65 -12.20
CA ALA A 96 -19.60 -1.14 -13.34
C ALA A 96 -18.20 -1.64 -12.92
N LEU A 97 -17.75 -2.77 -13.45
CA LEU A 97 -16.45 -3.38 -13.16
C LEU A 97 -15.28 -2.60 -13.77
N THR A 98 -15.52 -1.98 -14.92
CA THR A 98 -14.46 -1.42 -15.77
C THR A 98 -14.16 0.06 -15.51
N GLY A 99 -14.91 0.72 -14.63
CA GLY A 99 -14.72 2.14 -14.31
C GLY A 99 -15.90 2.79 -13.62
N THR A 100 -15.97 4.11 -13.75
CA THR A 100 -17.02 4.94 -13.17
C THR A 100 -17.78 5.71 -14.25
N LYS A 101 -18.53 6.74 -13.86
CA LYS A 101 -19.25 7.65 -14.76
C LYS A 101 -18.31 8.28 -15.78
N ARG A 102 -18.72 8.33 -17.05
CA ARG A 102 -17.92 8.91 -18.14
C ARG A 102 -17.60 10.38 -17.92
N LEU A 103 -18.51 11.13 -17.29
CA LEU A 103 -18.25 12.53 -16.91
C LEU A 103 -17.02 12.67 -16.02
N ILE A 104 -16.86 11.79 -15.03
CA ILE A 104 -15.71 11.80 -14.12
C ILE A 104 -14.43 11.49 -14.89
N GLU A 105 -14.46 10.46 -15.76
CA GLU A 105 -13.31 10.08 -16.59
C GLU A 105 -12.87 11.22 -17.51
N ARG A 106 -13.83 11.92 -18.15
CA ARG A 106 -13.59 13.09 -18.99
C ARG A 106 -13.00 14.25 -18.18
N TYR A 107 -13.57 14.56 -17.03
CA TYR A 107 -13.08 15.61 -16.13
C TYR A 107 -11.62 15.35 -15.69
N LEU A 108 -11.32 14.14 -15.22
CA LEU A 108 -9.96 13.78 -14.81
C LEU A 108 -8.97 13.82 -15.98
N ALA A 109 -9.40 13.41 -17.18
CA ALA A 109 -8.58 13.48 -18.39
C ALA A 109 -8.35 14.92 -18.88
N GLU A 110 -9.35 15.80 -18.81
CA GLU A 110 -9.19 17.23 -19.12
C GLU A 110 -8.26 17.92 -18.11
N THR A 111 -8.41 17.58 -16.82
CA THR A 111 -7.54 18.11 -15.76
C THR A 111 -6.09 17.72 -15.98
N GLU A 112 -5.82 16.43 -16.27
CA GLU A 112 -4.47 15.96 -16.58
C GLU A 112 -3.90 16.64 -17.83
N ARG A 113 -4.68 16.73 -18.92
CA ARG A 113 -4.24 17.43 -20.15
C ARG A 113 -3.92 18.90 -19.90
N THR A 114 -4.71 19.58 -19.07
CA THR A 114 -4.48 20.98 -18.72
C THR A 114 -3.20 21.14 -17.91
N LEU A 115 -2.96 20.27 -16.92
CA LEU A 115 -1.72 20.28 -16.14
C LEU A 115 -0.50 19.99 -17.03
N GLU A 116 -0.60 19.02 -17.93
CA GLU A 116 0.49 18.70 -18.86
C GLU A 116 0.77 19.86 -19.82
N HIS A 117 -0.28 20.51 -20.34
CA HIS A 117 -0.16 21.70 -21.17
C HIS A 117 0.55 22.85 -20.43
N LEU A 118 0.13 23.17 -19.19
CA LEU A 118 0.76 24.22 -18.39
C LEU A 118 2.23 23.92 -18.04
N CYS A 119 2.58 22.64 -17.91
CA CYS A 119 3.95 22.20 -17.69
C CYS A 119 4.82 22.38 -18.96
N ASP A 120 4.31 22.00 -20.13
CA ASP A 120 5.12 21.83 -21.34
C ASP A 120 5.10 23.04 -22.28
N ALA A 121 4.02 23.83 -22.30
CA ALA A 121 3.90 24.98 -23.20
C ALA A 121 4.84 26.13 -22.81
N ALA A 122 5.34 26.88 -23.79
CA ALA A 122 6.02 28.15 -23.55
C ALA A 122 4.98 29.22 -23.24
N LEU A 123 4.90 29.63 -21.97
CA LEU A 123 3.88 30.54 -21.46
C LEU A 123 4.53 31.89 -21.12
N PRO A 124 4.11 33.01 -21.76
CA PRO A 124 4.64 34.34 -21.44
C PRO A 124 4.48 34.66 -19.96
N GLY A 125 5.55 35.11 -19.29
CA GLY A 125 5.54 35.40 -17.86
C GLY A 125 5.74 34.19 -16.93
N TYR A 126 5.78 32.97 -17.46
CA TYR A 126 5.94 31.73 -16.68
C TYR A 126 7.17 30.94 -17.13
N PRO A 127 8.39 31.36 -16.75
CA PRO A 127 9.57 30.53 -16.94
C PRO A 127 9.47 29.24 -16.12
N ASP A 128 10.24 28.21 -16.49
CA ASP A 128 10.16 26.88 -15.89
C ASP A 128 10.36 26.89 -14.35
N ALA A 129 11.16 27.82 -13.82
CA ALA A 129 11.32 28.01 -12.38
C ALA A 129 10.03 28.44 -11.67
N VAL A 130 9.24 29.33 -12.28
CA VAL A 130 7.95 29.78 -11.75
C VAL A 130 6.92 28.66 -11.84
N LYS A 131 6.87 27.96 -12.98
CA LYS A 131 6.02 26.77 -13.14
C LYS A 131 6.34 25.72 -12.07
N LEU A 132 7.62 25.44 -11.86
CA LEU A 132 8.07 24.46 -10.87
C LEU A 132 7.53 24.82 -9.48
N ALA A 133 7.65 26.07 -9.06
CA ALA A 133 7.14 26.55 -7.78
C ALA A 133 5.61 26.38 -7.67
N LEU A 134 4.86 26.70 -8.73
CA LEU A 134 3.40 26.54 -8.78
C LEU A 134 2.99 25.07 -8.69
N PHE A 135 3.62 24.19 -9.47
CA PHE A 135 3.32 22.75 -9.43
C PHE A 135 3.69 22.13 -8.08
N GLN A 136 4.82 22.52 -7.47
CA GLN A 136 5.19 22.06 -6.13
C GLN A 136 4.17 22.54 -5.08
N ALA A 137 3.73 23.79 -5.14
CA ALA A 137 2.70 24.31 -4.25
C ALA A 137 1.37 23.57 -4.42
N ALA A 138 0.91 23.39 -5.66
CA ALA A 138 -0.33 22.66 -5.96
C ALA A 138 -0.24 21.19 -5.52
N ALA A 139 0.88 20.52 -5.75
CA ALA A 139 1.09 19.13 -5.32
C ALA A 139 1.14 19.00 -3.79
N ARG A 140 1.68 20.00 -3.08
CA ARG A 140 1.62 20.08 -1.61
C ARG A 140 0.18 20.24 -1.10
N VAL A 141 -0.65 21.04 -1.75
CA VAL A 141 -2.07 21.18 -1.35
C VAL A 141 -2.85 19.91 -1.67
N TYR A 142 -2.61 19.29 -2.83
CA TYR A 142 -3.34 18.11 -3.29
C TYR A 142 -2.99 16.83 -2.49
N GLY A 143 -1.75 16.72 -2.02
CA GLY A 143 -1.22 15.57 -1.31
C GLY A 143 -0.95 14.36 -2.18
N ARG A 144 -0.48 13.27 -1.57
CA ARG A 144 -0.04 12.04 -2.25
C ARG A 144 -0.81 10.81 -1.77
N SER A 145 -0.73 9.76 -2.57
CA SER A 145 -1.25 8.44 -2.23
C SER A 145 -0.15 7.58 -1.61
N ALA A 146 -0.49 6.75 -0.63
CA ALA A 146 0.42 5.80 0.00
C ALA A 146 -0.19 4.38 -0.01
N LEU A 147 0.66 3.37 -0.22
CA LEU A 147 0.30 1.96 -0.09
C LEU A 147 0.63 1.47 1.32
N MET A 148 -0.30 0.80 1.98
CA MET A 148 -0.12 0.25 3.31
C MET A 148 -0.35 -1.27 3.28
N LEU A 149 0.69 -2.03 3.61
CA LEU A 149 0.69 -3.48 3.66
C LEU A 149 0.61 -3.92 5.12
N SER A 150 -0.53 -4.51 5.49
CA SER A 150 -0.75 -5.04 6.84
C SER A 150 0.12 -6.26 7.15
N GLY A 151 0.27 -6.59 8.43
CA GLY A 151 0.76 -7.91 8.84
C GLY A 151 -0.26 -9.00 8.53
N GLY A 152 0.16 -10.27 8.59
CA GLY A 152 -0.76 -11.40 8.42
C GLY A 152 -0.11 -12.77 8.33
N ALA A 153 1.03 -12.98 8.99
CA ALA A 153 1.81 -14.22 8.91
C ALA A 153 2.01 -14.67 7.45
N THR A 154 1.84 -15.96 7.12
CA THR A 154 1.97 -16.49 5.75
C THR A 154 0.94 -15.89 4.77
N LEU A 155 -0.22 -15.40 5.23
CA LEU A 155 -1.16 -14.70 4.34
C LEU A 155 -0.59 -13.37 3.83
N GLY A 156 0.44 -12.82 4.47
CA GLY A 156 1.10 -11.61 3.95
C GLY A 156 1.72 -11.77 2.55
N PHE A 157 1.93 -13.00 2.05
CA PHE A 157 2.41 -13.22 0.68
C PHE A 157 1.40 -12.79 -0.41
N TYR A 158 0.11 -12.59 -0.09
CA TYR A 158 -0.82 -11.96 -1.04
C TYR A 158 -0.40 -10.53 -1.42
N HIS A 159 0.34 -9.84 -0.54
CA HIS A 159 0.85 -8.50 -0.82
C HIS A 159 1.75 -8.47 -2.04
N LEU A 160 2.47 -9.55 -2.34
CA LEU A 160 3.29 -9.65 -3.57
C LEU A 160 2.43 -9.52 -4.82
N GLY A 161 1.27 -10.20 -4.84
CA GLY A 161 0.30 -10.08 -5.93
C GLY A 161 -0.31 -8.69 -6.02
N VAL A 162 -0.62 -8.09 -4.88
CA VAL A 162 -1.15 -6.71 -4.83
C VAL A 162 -0.14 -5.72 -5.40
N VAL A 163 1.11 -5.80 -4.96
CA VAL A 163 2.19 -4.94 -5.46
C VAL A 163 2.46 -5.21 -6.94
N LYS A 164 2.50 -6.48 -7.38
CA LYS A 164 2.69 -6.85 -8.79
C LYS A 164 1.60 -6.26 -9.69
N ALA A 165 0.33 -6.37 -9.29
CA ALA A 165 -0.78 -5.82 -10.07
C ALA A 165 -0.73 -4.28 -10.14
N LEU A 166 -0.38 -3.59 -9.05
CA LEU A 166 -0.22 -2.14 -9.07
C LEU A 166 1.00 -1.72 -9.88
N TRP A 167 2.12 -2.41 -9.74
CA TRP A 167 3.38 -2.14 -10.42
C TRP A 167 3.25 -2.33 -11.93
N SER A 168 2.71 -3.47 -12.38
CA SER A 168 2.50 -3.77 -13.80
C SER A 168 1.56 -2.79 -14.51
N GLN A 169 0.72 -2.08 -13.76
CA GLN A 169 -0.19 -1.07 -14.28
C GLN A 169 0.34 0.37 -14.10
N GLY A 170 1.55 0.56 -13.59
CA GLY A 170 2.12 1.89 -13.30
C GLY A 170 1.35 2.65 -12.21
N LEU A 171 0.67 1.94 -11.31
CA LEU A 171 -0.17 2.50 -10.25
C LEU A 171 0.41 2.31 -8.84
N LEU A 172 1.60 1.71 -8.71
CA LEU A 172 2.25 1.52 -7.41
C LEU A 172 2.64 2.87 -6.79
N PRO A 173 2.11 3.25 -5.62
CA PRO A 173 2.50 4.50 -4.97
C PRO A 173 3.99 4.52 -4.59
N THR A 174 4.59 5.71 -4.63
CA THR A 174 5.98 5.95 -4.22
C THR A 174 6.19 5.79 -2.72
N VAL A 175 5.17 6.12 -1.92
CA VAL A 175 5.18 5.93 -0.45
C VAL A 175 4.57 4.59 -0.10
N ILE A 176 5.40 3.68 0.42
CA ILE A 176 4.99 2.33 0.80
C ILE A 176 5.28 2.12 2.29
N SER A 177 4.27 1.67 3.03
CA SER A 177 4.38 1.33 4.45
C SER A 177 4.04 -0.13 4.67
N GLY A 178 4.85 -0.81 5.47
CA GLY A 178 4.61 -2.20 5.84
C GLY A 178 4.73 -2.42 7.34
N ALA A 179 4.01 -3.44 7.83
CA ALA A 179 4.19 -4.00 9.16
C ALA A 179 4.31 -5.53 9.07
N SER A 180 5.22 -6.11 9.84
CA SER A 180 5.47 -7.57 9.87
C SER A 180 5.69 -8.13 8.46
N THR A 181 4.96 -9.17 8.00
CA THR A 181 5.06 -9.68 6.62
C THR A 181 4.88 -8.58 5.54
N GLY A 182 4.02 -7.58 5.79
CA GLY A 182 3.88 -6.42 4.90
C GLY A 182 5.16 -5.58 4.80
N ALA A 183 5.95 -5.49 5.89
CA ALA A 183 7.26 -4.84 5.88
C ALA A 183 8.31 -5.65 5.11
N MET A 184 8.21 -6.99 5.12
CA MET A 184 9.08 -7.85 4.30
C MET A 184 8.86 -7.58 2.81
N VAL A 185 7.60 -7.58 2.36
CA VAL A 185 7.25 -7.31 0.96
C VAL A 185 7.58 -5.86 0.58
N ALA A 186 7.22 -4.88 1.42
CA ALA A 186 7.57 -3.48 1.18
C ALA A 186 9.09 -3.28 1.08
N GLY A 187 9.86 -3.89 1.98
CA GLY A 187 11.32 -3.83 1.99
C GLY A 187 11.93 -4.40 0.72
N GLY A 188 11.48 -5.59 0.30
CA GLY A 188 11.97 -6.20 -0.95
C GLY A 188 11.71 -5.34 -2.19
N ILE A 189 10.55 -4.68 -2.27
CA ILE A 189 10.18 -3.85 -3.43
C ILE A 189 10.88 -2.48 -3.41
N CYS A 190 11.04 -1.89 -2.23
CA CYS A 190 11.69 -0.59 -2.07
C CYS A 190 13.23 -0.68 -2.06
N ALA A 191 13.81 -1.88 -1.96
CA ALA A 191 15.25 -2.10 -2.07
C ALA A 191 15.70 -2.48 -3.49
N ARG A 192 14.79 -2.47 -4.47
CA ARG A 192 15.04 -2.87 -5.86
C ARG A 192 14.76 -1.74 -6.85
N THR A 193 15.56 -1.68 -7.90
CA THR A 193 15.31 -0.90 -9.11
C THR A 193 14.11 -1.47 -9.89
N GLU A 194 13.65 -0.75 -10.93
CA GLU A 194 12.54 -1.24 -11.76
C GLU A 194 12.87 -2.54 -12.50
N ASP A 195 14.11 -2.69 -13.00
CA ASP A 195 14.53 -3.90 -13.73
C ASP A 195 14.70 -5.11 -12.80
N GLU A 196 15.17 -4.89 -11.58
CA GLU A 196 15.22 -5.93 -10.55
C GLU A 196 13.83 -6.39 -10.12
N ASN A 197 12.87 -5.47 -10.00
CA ASN A 197 11.48 -5.82 -9.73
C ASN A 197 10.85 -6.59 -10.90
N ARG A 198 11.16 -6.21 -12.15
CA ARG A 198 10.74 -6.98 -13.33
C ARG A 198 11.27 -8.41 -13.27
N THR A 199 12.54 -8.58 -12.92
CA THR A 199 13.19 -9.90 -12.77
C THR A 199 12.55 -10.71 -11.64
N LEU A 200 12.28 -10.08 -10.50
CA LEU A 200 11.60 -10.71 -9.36
C LEU A 200 10.21 -11.22 -9.74
N PHE A 201 9.40 -10.41 -10.44
CA PHE A 201 8.04 -10.81 -10.83
C PHE A 201 7.99 -11.83 -11.95
N ALA A 202 9.05 -11.92 -12.78
CA ALA A 202 9.23 -13.00 -13.74
C ALA A 202 9.60 -14.32 -13.06
N ASN A 203 10.48 -14.25 -12.03
CA ASN A 203 11.03 -15.42 -11.35
C ASN A 203 10.81 -15.35 -9.82
N PRO A 204 9.56 -15.42 -9.33
CA PRO A 204 9.26 -15.29 -7.90
C PRO A 204 9.85 -16.44 -7.06
N GLU A 205 10.19 -17.58 -7.67
CA GLU A 205 10.81 -18.74 -7.02
C GLU A 205 12.23 -18.48 -6.50
N ALA A 206 12.89 -17.41 -6.98
CA ALA A 206 14.18 -16.99 -6.48
C ALA A 206 14.13 -16.43 -5.04
N MET A 207 12.94 -16.11 -4.53
CA MET A 207 12.76 -15.68 -3.14
C MET A 207 12.93 -16.84 -2.17
N ARG A 208 13.68 -16.58 -1.10
CA ARG A 208 13.72 -17.49 0.04
C ARG A 208 12.45 -17.34 0.87
N LEU A 209 11.78 -18.45 1.15
CA LEU A 209 10.51 -18.50 1.88
C LEU A 209 10.64 -19.24 3.22
N ASP A 210 11.82 -19.74 3.53
CA ASP A 210 12.17 -20.58 4.68
C ASP A 210 12.47 -19.75 5.95
N GLY A 211 11.70 -18.67 6.16
CA GLY A 211 11.89 -17.76 7.29
C GLY A 211 11.33 -18.29 8.62
N LEU A 212 10.29 -19.14 8.58
CA LEU A 212 9.73 -19.77 9.78
C LEU A 212 10.53 -21.04 10.11
N ALA A 213 11.62 -20.89 10.87
CA ALA A 213 12.39 -22.01 11.40
C ALA A 213 12.19 -22.15 12.91
N LEU A 214 11.66 -23.30 13.34
CA LEU A 214 11.47 -23.63 14.75
C LEU A 214 12.81 -23.69 15.50
N ALA A 215 12.85 -23.09 16.68
CA ALA A 215 13.98 -23.19 17.58
C ALA A 215 13.97 -24.55 18.30
N GLY A 216 15.14 -25.06 18.68
CA GLY A 216 15.24 -26.28 19.48
C GLY A 216 14.67 -26.09 20.89
N PRO A 217 14.22 -27.15 21.58
CA PRO A 217 13.49 -27.06 22.86
C PRO A 217 14.28 -26.33 23.96
N ARG A 218 15.61 -26.51 23.99
CA ARG A 218 16.49 -25.79 24.93
C ARG A 218 16.47 -24.28 24.72
N ARG A 219 16.49 -23.85 23.45
CA ARG A 219 16.54 -22.43 23.06
C ARG A 219 15.18 -21.77 23.25
N ILE A 220 14.11 -22.50 22.98
CA ILE A 220 12.74 -22.07 23.30
C ILE A 220 12.60 -21.75 24.79
N LEU A 221 13.15 -22.58 25.67
CA LEU A 221 13.10 -22.35 27.12
C LEU A 221 13.96 -21.13 27.56
N GLN A 222 15.12 -20.94 26.95
CA GLN A 222 16.06 -19.84 27.26
C GLN A 222 15.58 -18.49 26.73
N ASP A 223 15.29 -18.43 25.42
CA ASP A 223 14.96 -17.19 24.71
C ASP A 223 13.48 -16.84 24.78
N ARG A 224 12.65 -17.77 25.27
CA ARG A 224 11.18 -17.65 25.34
C ARG A 224 10.55 -17.32 23.98
N ALA A 225 11.13 -17.88 22.92
CA ALA A 225 10.75 -17.64 21.53
C ALA A 225 10.72 -18.95 20.73
N ALA A 226 9.66 -19.17 19.96
CA ALA A 226 9.45 -20.39 19.19
C ALA A 226 10.26 -20.45 17.88
N LEU A 227 10.61 -19.31 17.28
CA LEU A 227 11.29 -19.22 15.98
C LEU A 227 12.69 -18.59 16.09
N ARG A 228 13.56 -18.96 15.15
CA ARG A 228 14.94 -18.45 15.06
C ARG A 228 14.97 -17.11 14.33
N PRO A 229 15.28 -15.98 15.00
CA PRO A 229 15.39 -14.68 14.34
C PRO A 229 16.56 -14.61 13.36
N GLU A 230 17.61 -15.43 13.55
CA GLU A 230 18.76 -15.48 12.64
C GLU A 230 18.36 -16.00 11.27
N GLN A 231 17.54 -17.06 11.21
CA GLN A 231 17.00 -17.58 9.96
C GLN A 231 16.18 -16.51 9.22
N LEU A 232 15.32 -15.80 9.95
CA LEU A 232 14.53 -14.73 9.37
C LEU A 232 15.42 -13.61 8.82
N ALA A 233 16.47 -13.23 9.55
CA ALA A 233 17.44 -12.23 9.10
C ALA A 233 18.15 -12.66 7.81
N GLU A 234 18.63 -13.91 7.72
CA GLU A 234 19.27 -14.45 6.51
C GLU A 234 18.33 -14.46 5.29
N VAL A 235 17.07 -14.87 5.49
CA VAL A 235 16.06 -14.88 4.44
C VAL A 235 15.76 -13.46 3.97
N LEU A 236 15.66 -12.51 4.90
CA LEU A 236 15.44 -11.10 4.58
C LEU A 236 16.66 -10.46 3.92
N GLU A 237 17.87 -10.83 4.30
CA GLU A 237 19.10 -10.35 3.67
C GLU A 237 19.20 -10.85 2.22
N HIS A 238 18.85 -12.12 1.96
CA HIS A 238 18.72 -12.64 0.60
C HIS A 238 17.63 -11.91 -0.20
N ASN A 239 16.48 -11.67 0.40
CA ASN A 239 15.31 -11.11 -0.30
C ASN A 239 15.33 -9.59 -0.42
N ILE A 240 16.00 -8.85 0.45
CA ILE A 240 16.01 -7.37 0.47
C ILE A 240 17.39 -6.84 0.06
N GLY A 241 18.44 -7.54 0.48
CA GLY A 241 19.81 -7.07 0.40
C GLY A 241 20.26 -6.30 1.64
N PRO A 242 21.56 -6.04 1.78
CA PRO A 242 22.17 -5.44 2.96
C PRO A 242 22.07 -3.91 2.91
N TYR A 243 20.88 -3.35 2.69
CA TYR A 243 20.70 -1.90 2.52
C TYR A 243 20.16 -1.21 3.78
N SER A 244 20.61 0.02 3.99
CA SER A 244 19.97 0.99 4.88
C SER A 244 18.75 1.64 4.21
N PHE A 245 17.92 2.34 4.98
CA PHE A 245 16.77 3.06 4.43
C PHE A 245 17.17 4.14 3.43
N GLY A 246 18.29 4.85 3.68
CA GLY A 246 18.84 5.85 2.78
C GLY A 246 19.30 5.23 1.47
N GLU A 247 20.06 4.13 1.53
CA GLU A 247 20.52 3.41 0.34
C GLU A 247 19.37 2.81 -0.48
N ALA A 248 18.39 2.19 0.18
CA ALA A 248 17.21 1.63 -0.48
C ALA A 248 16.41 2.74 -1.20
N HIS A 249 16.25 3.91 -0.57
CA HIS A 249 15.60 5.07 -1.19
C HIS A 249 16.42 5.62 -2.36
N ALA A 250 17.74 5.75 -2.23
CA ALA A 250 18.60 6.20 -3.32
C ALA A 250 18.52 5.25 -4.53
N ARG A 251 18.45 3.94 -4.29
CA ARG A 251 18.39 2.91 -5.35
C ARG A 251 17.05 2.85 -6.08
N SER A 252 15.95 2.76 -5.34
CA SER A 252 14.61 2.51 -5.93
C SER A 252 13.82 3.79 -6.19
N GLY A 253 14.21 4.86 -5.52
CA GLY A 253 13.46 6.09 -5.34
C GLY A 253 12.20 6.01 -4.48
N ARG A 254 11.74 4.82 -4.12
CA ARG A 254 10.54 4.62 -3.30
C ARG A 254 10.82 4.95 -1.84
N VAL A 255 9.79 5.38 -1.14
CA VAL A 255 9.84 5.69 0.29
C VAL A 255 9.33 4.49 1.07
N LEU A 256 10.27 3.72 1.63
CA LEU A 256 9.96 2.62 2.54
C LEU A 256 9.68 3.13 3.95
N ASN A 257 8.57 2.67 4.54
CA ASN A 257 8.21 2.94 5.92
C ASN A 257 7.95 1.65 6.70
N VAL A 258 8.71 1.43 7.77
CA VAL A 258 8.54 0.26 8.66
C VAL A 258 8.17 0.73 10.06
N SER A 259 7.14 0.13 10.65
CA SER A 259 6.68 0.48 12.00
C SER A 259 7.27 -0.46 13.05
N VAL A 260 7.83 0.10 14.12
CA VAL A 260 8.40 -0.67 15.24
C VAL A 260 7.91 -0.12 16.58
N SER A 261 7.71 -0.99 17.56
CA SER A 261 7.30 -0.63 18.92
C SER A 261 8.44 -0.89 19.90
N PRO A 262 8.78 0.04 20.80
CA PRO A 262 9.80 -0.20 21.82
C PRO A 262 9.27 -1.17 22.89
N THR A 263 10.15 -1.94 23.52
CA THR A 263 9.76 -2.81 24.65
C THR A 263 9.46 -2.04 25.93
N ARG A 264 9.96 -0.79 26.04
CA ARG A 264 9.78 0.05 27.24
C ARG A 264 8.43 0.75 27.22
N VAL A 265 7.67 0.58 28.31
CA VAL A 265 6.27 1.05 28.48
C VAL A 265 6.06 2.56 28.24
N ARG A 266 7.07 3.40 28.50
CA ARG A 266 6.95 4.87 28.38
C ARG A 266 7.33 5.43 27.00
N GLN A 267 7.75 4.59 26.05
CA GLN A 267 8.14 5.05 24.72
C GLN A 267 7.03 4.80 23.69
N ARG A 268 6.89 5.75 22.76
CA ARG A 268 5.89 5.65 21.68
C ARG A 268 6.47 4.84 20.50
N PRO A 269 5.62 4.15 19.71
CA PRO A 269 6.05 3.49 18.48
C PRO A 269 6.82 4.45 17.57
N ARG A 270 7.71 3.93 16.71
CA ARG A 270 8.46 4.69 15.71
C ARG A 270 8.13 4.20 14.30
N ILE A 271 8.25 5.12 13.34
CA ILE A 271 8.25 4.81 11.91
C ILE A 271 9.66 5.06 11.40
N LEU A 272 10.27 4.03 10.82
CA LEU A 272 11.62 4.04 10.29
C LEU A 272 11.53 4.21 8.78
N ASN A 273 12.26 5.18 8.24
CA ASN A 273 12.36 5.50 6.82
C ASN A 273 13.62 6.33 6.55
N HIS A 274 13.85 6.72 5.30
CA HIS A 274 15.03 7.48 4.89
C HIS A 274 15.14 8.87 5.54
N LEU A 275 14.05 9.46 6.04
CA LEU A 275 14.09 10.76 6.74
C LEU A 275 14.32 10.60 8.25
N THR A 276 13.72 9.57 8.87
CA THR A 276 13.74 9.39 10.33
C THR A 276 14.87 8.51 10.84
N ALA A 277 15.41 7.66 9.97
CA ALA A 277 16.43 6.67 10.29
C ALA A 277 17.20 6.22 9.02
N PRO A 278 17.85 7.15 8.29
CA PRO A 278 18.51 6.85 7.00
C PRO A 278 19.50 5.70 7.10
N ASP A 279 20.32 5.68 8.14
CA ASP A 279 21.42 4.71 8.27
C ASP A 279 20.96 3.34 8.79
N VAL A 280 19.72 3.21 9.28
CA VAL A 280 19.22 1.95 9.83
C VAL A 280 19.07 0.91 8.72
N LEU A 281 19.62 -0.29 8.95
CA LEU A 281 19.51 -1.43 8.04
C LEU A 281 18.06 -1.92 7.96
N VAL A 282 17.54 -1.99 6.74
CA VAL A 282 16.16 -2.39 6.46
C VAL A 282 15.88 -3.78 7.01
N VAL A 283 16.79 -4.74 6.83
CA VAL A 283 16.67 -6.10 7.36
C VAL A 283 16.43 -6.08 8.88
N SER A 284 17.24 -5.32 9.64
CA SER A 284 17.09 -5.24 11.10
C SER A 284 15.75 -4.62 11.52
N ALA A 285 15.27 -3.62 10.77
CA ALA A 285 13.99 -2.98 11.02
C ALA A 285 12.81 -3.93 10.72
N VAL A 286 12.90 -4.73 9.66
CA VAL A 286 11.87 -5.70 9.31
C VAL A 286 11.84 -6.85 10.31
N VAL A 287 13.00 -7.38 10.73
CA VAL A 287 13.08 -8.39 11.82
C VAL A 287 12.44 -7.85 13.10
N ALA A 288 12.77 -6.63 13.51
CA ALA A 288 12.15 -5.98 14.66
C ALA A 288 10.63 -5.78 14.48
N SER A 289 10.18 -5.39 13.29
CA SER A 289 8.77 -5.25 12.97
C SER A 289 8.01 -6.57 12.93
N SER A 290 8.70 -7.71 12.84
CA SER A 290 8.11 -9.06 12.89
C SER A 290 8.29 -9.73 14.25
N ALA A 291 8.91 -9.05 15.23
CA ALA A 291 9.20 -9.62 16.54
C ALA A 291 7.96 -9.62 17.44
N LEU A 292 7.06 -10.59 17.21
CA LEU A 292 5.90 -10.84 18.06
C LEU A 292 6.30 -11.58 19.35
N PRO A 293 5.82 -11.16 20.54
CA PRO A 293 6.13 -11.82 21.80
C PRO A 293 5.83 -13.32 21.79
N GLY A 294 6.77 -14.15 22.23
CA GLY A 294 6.65 -15.62 22.24
C GLY A 294 6.98 -16.28 20.89
N LEU A 295 6.90 -15.54 19.78
CA LEU A 295 7.28 -16.04 18.46
C LEU A 295 8.76 -15.78 18.16
N TYR A 296 9.18 -14.53 18.29
CA TYR A 296 10.55 -14.07 18.13
C TYR A 296 10.96 -13.22 19.34
N PRO A 297 12.25 -13.23 19.74
CA PRO A 297 12.71 -12.38 20.82
C PRO A 297 12.72 -10.90 20.38
N PRO A 298 12.56 -9.94 21.31
CA PRO A 298 12.73 -8.52 21.01
C PRO A 298 14.10 -8.23 20.41
N SER A 299 14.11 -7.53 19.28
CA SER A 299 15.29 -7.38 18.42
C SER A 299 15.89 -5.98 18.52
N ARG A 300 17.20 -5.88 18.29
CA ARG A 300 17.90 -4.59 18.18
C ARG A 300 17.84 -4.10 16.73
N LEU A 301 17.84 -2.78 16.58
CA LEU A 301 18.06 -2.15 15.28
C LEU A 301 19.56 -1.95 15.07
N TYR A 302 20.00 -2.16 13.84
CA TYR A 302 21.38 -1.92 13.43
C TYR A 302 21.40 -0.80 12.38
N ALA A 303 22.40 0.06 12.45
CA ALA A 303 22.67 1.10 11.49
C ALA A 303 24.01 0.85 10.80
N ARG A 304 24.17 1.38 9.60
CA ARG A 304 25.46 1.39 8.90
C ARG A 304 26.38 2.40 9.58
N GLY A 305 27.52 1.91 10.06
CA GLY A 305 28.59 2.71 10.62
C GLY A 305 29.41 3.42 9.55
N PRO A 306 30.27 4.38 9.94
CA PRO A 306 31.13 5.11 9.00
C PRO A 306 32.10 4.21 8.19
N ASP A 307 32.47 3.07 8.76
CA ASP A 307 33.31 2.02 8.16
C ASP A 307 32.51 1.02 7.32
N GLY A 308 31.19 1.22 7.18
CA GLY A 308 30.28 0.31 6.51
C GLY A 308 29.80 -0.86 7.36
N ALA A 309 30.31 -1.04 8.59
CA ALA A 309 29.94 -2.14 9.48
C ALA A 309 28.57 -1.91 10.14
N ALA A 310 27.88 -2.99 10.51
CA ALA A 310 26.60 -2.91 11.21
C ALA A 310 26.82 -2.61 12.71
N VAL A 311 26.42 -1.41 13.16
CA VAL A 311 26.51 -0.98 14.57
C VAL A 311 25.12 -0.88 15.20
N PRO A 312 24.95 -1.15 16.51
CA PRO A 312 23.64 -1.01 17.15
C PRO A 312 23.15 0.44 17.10
N TYR A 313 21.96 0.69 16.53
CA TYR A 313 21.42 2.04 16.35
C TYR A 313 21.11 2.72 17.70
N ILE A 314 20.47 1.99 18.61
CA ILE A 314 20.27 2.42 20.00
C ILE A 314 20.59 1.21 20.90
N PRO A 315 21.82 1.11 21.42
CA PRO A 315 22.29 -0.10 22.12
C PRO A 315 21.43 -0.52 23.32
N SER A 316 20.81 0.45 24.00
CA SER A 316 19.99 0.22 25.19
C SER A 316 18.55 -0.19 24.89
N GLU A 317 18.10 -0.12 23.64
CA GLU A 317 16.72 -0.34 23.25
C GLU A 317 16.52 -1.65 22.50
N ARG A 318 15.36 -2.25 22.72
CA ARG A 318 14.88 -3.41 21.96
C ARG A 318 13.48 -3.12 21.44
N TRP A 319 13.18 -3.68 20.29
CA TRP A 319 11.99 -3.40 19.52
C TRP A 319 11.20 -4.68 19.27
N VAL A 320 9.89 -4.52 19.18
CA VAL A 320 8.88 -5.55 18.88
C VAL A 320 7.98 -5.04 17.77
N ASP A 321 7.07 -5.91 17.31
CA ASP A 321 6.15 -5.63 16.22
C ASP A 321 5.40 -4.29 16.40
N GLY A 322 5.38 -3.49 15.34
CA GLY A 322 4.71 -2.17 15.29
C GLY A 322 3.21 -2.22 15.58
N SER A 323 2.55 -3.36 15.33
CA SER A 323 1.12 -3.57 15.56
C SER A 323 0.72 -3.71 17.04
N MET A 324 1.70 -3.88 17.93
CA MET A 324 1.49 -4.01 19.38
C MET A 324 1.08 -2.70 20.07
N ALA A 325 1.45 -1.55 19.50
CA ALA A 325 1.35 -0.25 20.18
C ALA A 325 0.51 0.80 19.42
N GLY A 326 -0.28 0.40 18.42
CA GLY A 326 -1.32 1.25 17.82
C GLY A 326 -1.53 1.11 16.31
N ASP A 327 -2.56 1.80 15.83
CA ASP A 327 -3.10 1.76 14.46
C ASP A 327 -2.07 2.08 13.37
N LEU A 328 -2.42 1.78 12.11
CA LEU A 328 -1.63 2.09 10.91
C LEU A 328 -1.10 3.55 10.94
N PRO A 329 0.16 3.82 10.56
CA PRO A 329 0.80 5.12 10.79
C PRO A 329 0.35 6.25 9.84
N LYS A 330 -0.93 6.31 9.46
CA LYS A 330 -1.50 7.31 8.52
C LYS A 330 -1.17 8.74 8.92
N ALA A 331 -1.38 9.10 10.18
CA ALA A 331 -1.09 10.46 10.68
C ALA A 331 0.41 10.79 10.66
N ARG A 332 1.30 9.78 10.67
CA ARG A 332 2.75 10.00 10.52
C ARG A 332 3.13 10.10 9.06
N LEU A 333 2.59 9.24 8.20
CA LEU A 333 2.78 9.30 6.75
C LEU A 333 2.26 10.63 6.18
N GLY A 334 1.11 11.12 6.68
CA GLY A 334 0.57 12.42 6.34
C GLY A 334 1.51 13.56 6.72
N ARG A 335 2.14 13.50 7.89
CA ARG A 335 3.10 14.54 8.33
C ARG A 335 4.44 14.49 7.59
N LEU A 336 4.98 13.30 7.34
CA LEU A 336 6.31 13.14 6.76
C LEU A 336 6.30 13.26 5.23
N PHE A 337 5.27 12.73 4.57
CA PHE A 337 5.23 12.59 3.11
C PHE A 337 4.01 13.23 2.47
N ASN A 338 3.25 14.02 3.23
CA ASN A 338 2.02 14.65 2.76
C ASN A 338 1.03 13.63 2.14
N ALA A 339 0.98 12.42 2.71
CA ALA A 339 0.08 11.37 2.29
C ALA A 339 -1.32 11.58 2.90
N ASN A 340 -2.32 11.77 2.04
CA ASN A 340 -3.72 12.02 2.44
C ASN A 340 -4.73 11.09 1.73
N HIS A 341 -4.20 10.12 0.97
CA HIS A 341 -4.95 9.07 0.30
C HIS A 341 -4.25 7.73 0.53
N PHE A 342 -4.99 6.72 1.01
CA PHE A 342 -4.40 5.46 1.46
C PHE A 342 -5.04 4.27 0.75
N ILE A 343 -4.19 3.50 0.05
CA ILE A 343 -4.52 2.18 -0.48
C ILE A 343 -4.03 1.18 0.55
N VAL A 344 -4.93 0.41 1.14
CA VAL A 344 -4.61 -0.54 2.21
C VAL A 344 -4.83 -1.96 1.69
N SER A 345 -3.79 -2.80 1.80
CA SER A 345 -3.91 -4.23 1.58
C SER A 345 -4.03 -4.95 2.92
N GLN A 346 -5.16 -5.64 3.11
CA GLN A 346 -5.50 -6.35 4.33
C GLN A 346 -5.52 -7.85 4.11
N THR A 347 -4.55 -8.52 4.73
CA THR A 347 -4.41 -9.99 4.66
C THR A 347 -4.98 -10.69 5.88
N ASN A 348 -5.51 -9.93 6.85
CA ASN A 348 -6.07 -10.41 8.10
C ASN A 348 -7.58 -10.68 7.96
N PRO A 349 -8.04 -11.95 8.01
CA PRO A 349 -9.45 -12.27 7.78
C PRO A 349 -10.39 -11.73 8.87
N HIS A 350 -9.91 -11.55 10.10
CA HIS A 350 -10.69 -10.99 11.21
C HIS A 350 -11.16 -9.55 10.99
N VAL A 351 -10.54 -8.82 10.06
CA VAL A 351 -10.88 -7.42 9.76
C VAL A 351 -12.03 -7.32 8.73
N LEU A 352 -12.37 -8.42 8.05
CA LEU A 352 -13.43 -8.48 7.04
C LEU A 352 -14.79 -7.91 7.50
N PRO A 353 -15.30 -8.21 8.72
CA PRO A 353 -16.55 -7.65 9.22
C PRO A 353 -16.58 -6.12 9.31
N PHE A 354 -15.42 -5.50 9.51
CA PHE A 354 -15.29 -4.06 9.72
C PHE A 354 -15.06 -3.31 8.40
N LEU A 355 -14.56 -3.98 7.36
CA LEU A 355 -14.38 -3.42 6.02
C LEU A 355 -15.69 -3.42 5.22
N GLU A 356 -16.45 -4.51 5.29
CA GLU A 356 -17.70 -4.66 4.58
C GLU A 356 -18.88 -4.49 5.54
N ARG A 357 -19.51 -3.31 5.57
CA ARG A 357 -20.86 -3.14 6.17
C ARG A 357 -21.87 -3.94 5.35
N ARG A 358 -21.84 -5.27 5.39
CA ARG A 358 -22.91 -6.13 4.89
C ARG A 358 -23.88 -6.40 6.05
N PRO A 359 -25.14 -5.96 5.96
CA PRO A 359 -26.13 -6.21 7.00
C PRO A 359 -26.41 -7.71 7.22
N ASN A 360 -26.12 -8.56 6.23
CA ASN A 360 -26.11 -10.01 6.34
C ASN A 360 -24.74 -10.56 5.95
N GLN A 361 -23.89 -10.84 6.93
CA GLN A 361 -22.64 -11.56 6.69
C GLN A 361 -22.94 -13.05 6.50
N PRO A 362 -22.45 -13.70 5.43
CA PRO A 362 -22.68 -15.12 5.22
C PRO A 362 -22.06 -15.94 6.38
N PRO A 363 -22.70 -17.05 6.81
CA PRO A 363 -22.28 -17.84 7.97
C PRO A 363 -20.83 -18.35 7.85
N LEU A 364 -20.37 -18.64 6.63
CA LEU A 364 -18.99 -19.04 6.35
C LEU A 364 -17.98 -17.92 6.68
N LEU A 365 -18.29 -16.66 6.38
CA LEU A 365 -17.42 -15.53 6.70
C LEU A 365 -17.33 -15.30 8.22
N ARG A 366 -18.46 -15.44 8.93
CA ARG A 366 -18.49 -15.40 10.39
C ARG A 366 -17.66 -16.52 11.01
N ALA A 367 -17.75 -17.73 10.46
CA ALA A 367 -16.92 -18.86 10.89
C ALA A 367 -15.43 -18.61 10.61
N ILE A 368 -15.06 -18.05 9.45
CA ILE A 368 -13.67 -17.69 9.12
C ILE A 368 -13.10 -16.64 10.07
N VAL A 369 -13.89 -15.60 10.39
CA VAL A 369 -13.52 -14.54 11.32
C VAL A 369 -13.36 -15.11 12.74
N ALA A 370 -14.35 -15.89 13.19
CA ALA A 370 -14.30 -16.54 14.48
C ALA A 370 -13.12 -17.51 14.56
N LEU A 371 -12.83 -18.27 13.50
CA LEU A 371 -11.71 -19.20 13.42
C LEU A 371 -10.36 -18.48 13.42
N THR A 372 -10.22 -17.35 12.73
CA THR A 372 -8.95 -16.60 12.73
C THR A 372 -8.71 -15.84 14.02
N LEU A 373 -9.76 -15.26 14.62
CA LEU A 373 -9.68 -14.68 15.96
C LEU A 373 -9.38 -15.76 17.00
N SER A 374 -10.11 -16.88 16.96
CA SER A 374 -9.90 -17.99 17.90
C SER A 374 -8.59 -18.71 17.65
N ALA A 375 -8.07 -18.83 16.43
CA ALA A 375 -6.74 -19.37 16.17
C ALA A 375 -5.66 -18.41 16.65
N GLY A 376 -5.79 -17.10 16.41
CA GLY A 376 -4.84 -16.11 16.95
C GLY A 376 -4.83 -16.09 18.49
N VAL A 377 -6.02 -16.17 19.11
CA VAL A 377 -6.20 -16.21 20.57
C VAL A 377 -5.77 -17.55 21.15
N ALA A 378 -6.15 -18.67 20.54
CA ALA A 378 -5.79 -20.00 21.00
C ALA A 378 -4.29 -20.23 20.85
N TRP A 379 -3.68 -19.80 19.75
CA TRP A 379 -2.23 -19.88 19.58
C TRP A 379 -1.50 -18.96 20.55
N GLY A 380 -1.99 -17.74 20.76
CA GLY A 380 -1.48 -16.84 21.80
C GLY A 380 -1.61 -17.43 23.21
N LEU A 381 -2.73 -18.10 23.51
CA LEU A 381 -2.98 -18.80 24.79
C LEU A 381 -2.15 -20.08 24.93
N ASP A 382 -1.93 -20.84 23.85
CA ASP A 382 -1.18 -22.09 23.84
C ASP A 382 0.33 -21.82 23.97
N VAL A 383 0.83 -20.80 23.26
CA VAL A 383 2.17 -20.24 23.45
C VAL A 383 2.33 -19.66 24.86
N ALA A 384 1.33 -18.95 25.39
CA ALA A 384 1.37 -18.45 26.76
C ALA A 384 1.30 -19.57 27.82
N ARG A 385 0.52 -20.63 27.58
CA ARG A 385 0.38 -21.79 28.48
C ARG A 385 1.64 -22.66 28.51
N HIS A 386 2.31 -22.80 27.37
CA HIS A 386 3.46 -23.69 27.27
C HIS A 386 4.81 -23.00 27.44
N LEU A 387 4.92 -21.66 27.27
CA LEU A 387 6.23 -21.00 27.21
C LEU A 387 6.47 -19.83 28.17
N VAL A 388 5.47 -19.05 28.66
CA VAL A 388 5.77 -17.88 29.54
C VAL A 388 4.56 -17.38 30.38
N GLY A 389 4.79 -17.05 31.66
CA GLY A 389 3.81 -16.48 32.62
C GLY A 389 3.18 -15.11 32.29
N GLU A 390 2.42 -14.54 33.26
CA GLU A 390 1.41 -13.47 33.11
C GLU A 390 1.70 -12.30 32.14
N ARG A 391 2.96 -11.89 31.97
CA ARG A 391 3.35 -10.77 31.09
C ARG A 391 3.19 -11.07 29.60
N ALA A 392 3.46 -12.31 29.17
CA ALA A 392 3.28 -12.70 27.76
C ALA A 392 1.80 -12.87 27.44
N ALA A 393 1.01 -13.43 28.37
CA ALA A 393 -0.43 -13.51 28.25
C ALA A 393 -1.06 -12.10 28.12
N ARG A 394 -0.62 -11.13 28.93
CA ARG A 394 -1.03 -9.72 28.79
C ARG A 394 -0.64 -9.13 27.43
N ALA A 395 0.58 -9.36 26.96
CA ALA A 395 1.00 -8.87 25.63
C ALA A 395 0.17 -9.48 24.48
N TRP A 396 -0.17 -10.76 24.55
CA TRP A 396 -1.06 -11.40 23.56
C TRP A 396 -2.50 -10.92 23.68
N LEU A 397 -3.00 -10.64 24.88
CA LEU A 397 -4.31 -10.00 25.09
C LEU A 397 -4.32 -8.59 24.51
N ASP A 398 -3.26 -7.79 24.73
CA ASP A 398 -3.12 -6.46 24.16
C ASP A 398 -2.99 -6.51 22.63
N HIS A 399 -2.27 -7.50 22.10
CA HIS A 399 -2.19 -7.75 20.65
C HIS A 399 -3.55 -8.14 20.07
N ALA A 400 -4.25 -9.09 20.71
CA ALA A 400 -5.58 -9.51 20.28
C ALA A 400 -6.61 -8.38 20.37
N HIS A 401 -6.53 -7.55 21.42
CA HIS A 401 -7.35 -6.35 21.58
C HIS A 401 -7.02 -5.31 20.49
N SER A 402 -5.74 -5.07 20.21
CA SER A 402 -5.28 -4.19 19.12
C SER A 402 -5.82 -4.68 17.77
N LEU A 403 -5.65 -5.97 17.46
CA LEU A 403 -6.16 -6.60 16.23
C LEU A 403 -7.70 -6.49 16.12
N ALA A 404 -8.42 -6.69 17.23
CA ALA A 404 -9.88 -6.60 17.28
C ALA A 404 -10.41 -5.17 17.16
N THR A 405 -9.67 -4.18 17.66
CA THR A 405 -10.04 -2.76 17.61
C THR A 405 -9.46 -2.04 16.40
N GLN A 406 -8.65 -2.72 15.58
CA GLN A 406 -7.89 -2.08 14.51
C GLN A 406 -8.81 -1.55 13.41
N THR A 407 -8.94 -0.23 13.33
CA THR A 407 -9.66 0.48 12.26
C THR A 407 -8.83 0.56 10.98
N TYR A 408 -8.51 -0.59 10.39
CA TYR A 408 -7.91 -0.65 9.06
C TYR A 408 -8.96 -0.23 8.00
N ARG A 409 -9.12 1.06 7.78
CA ARG A 409 -9.87 1.61 6.64
C ARG A 409 -9.02 2.62 5.89
N GLY A 410 -8.52 2.26 4.73
CA GLY A 410 -8.06 3.21 3.73
C GLY A 410 -9.22 3.75 2.90
N ASP A 411 -8.87 4.67 2.00
CA ASP A 411 -9.76 5.13 0.93
C ASP A 411 -10.09 3.99 -0.03
N ILE A 412 -9.09 3.15 -0.29
CA ILE A 412 -9.21 1.94 -1.10
C ILE A 412 -8.71 0.78 -0.26
N ASN A 413 -9.57 -0.20 0.00
CA ASN A 413 -9.23 -1.41 0.74
C ASN A 413 -9.20 -2.59 -0.25
N ILE A 414 -8.07 -3.30 -0.26
CA ILE A 414 -7.82 -4.47 -1.08
C ILE A 414 -7.74 -5.66 -0.13
N THR A 415 -8.67 -6.59 -0.31
CA THR A 415 -8.73 -7.80 0.51
C THR A 415 -8.83 -9.01 -0.41
N PRO A 416 -7.86 -9.95 -0.36
CA PRO A 416 -7.92 -11.16 -1.16
C PRO A 416 -9.06 -12.07 -0.69
N ALA A 417 -9.53 -12.93 -1.58
CA ALA A 417 -10.45 -13.99 -1.21
C ALA A 417 -9.69 -15.07 -0.41
N PHE A 418 -10.22 -15.46 0.75
CA PHE A 418 -9.63 -16.50 1.60
C PHE A 418 -10.44 -17.80 1.48
N PRO A 419 -10.03 -18.74 0.62
CA PRO A 419 -10.64 -20.05 0.60
C PRO A 419 -10.33 -20.80 1.92
N PRO A 420 -11.26 -21.63 2.44
CA PRO A 420 -11.16 -22.20 3.79
C PRO A 420 -9.92 -23.06 4.04
N ASP A 421 -9.40 -23.74 3.00
CA ASP A 421 -8.21 -24.59 3.05
C ASP A 421 -6.92 -23.82 3.40
N LEU A 422 -6.88 -22.52 3.09
CA LEU A 422 -5.69 -21.68 3.32
C LEU A 422 -5.56 -21.20 4.76
N LEU A 423 -6.64 -21.21 5.54
CA LEU A 423 -6.61 -20.77 6.94
C LEU A 423 -5.91 -21.77 7.86
N VAL A 424 -5.86 -23.04 7.48
CA VAL A 424 -5.16 -24.11 8.23
C VAL A 424 -3.64 -24.06 8.02
N ARG A 425 -3.16 -23.30 7.02
CA ARG A 425 -1.74 -23.27 6.58
C ARG A 425 -1.00 -22.00 6.96
N ILE A 426 -1.57 -21.17 7.83
CA ILE A 426 -1.04 -19.83 8.21
C ILE A 426 0.34 -19.89 8.90
N VAL A 427 0.72 -21.04 9.47
CA VAL A 427 1.91 -21.20 10.33
C VAL A 427 3.02 -22.03 9.67
N LYS A 428 2.98 -22.23 8.33
CA LYS A 428 4.00 -22.97 7.58
C LYS A 428 4.65 -22.07 6.52
N ASN A 429 5.92 -22.36 6.21
CA ASN A 429 6.59 -21.76 5.07
C ASN A 429 5.86 -22.19 3.79
N PRO A 430 5.53 -21.25 2.88
CA PRO A 430 4.84 -21.59 1.65
C PRO A 430 5.77 -22.33 0.68
N THR A 431 5.21 -23.29 -0.05
CA THR A 431 5.86 -23.90 -1.22
C THR A 431 5.86 -22.94 -2.42
N PRO A 432 6.73 -23.14 -3.43
CA PRO A 432 6.70 -22.32 -4.66
C PRO A 432 5.33 -22.29 -5.35
N HIS A 433 4.62 -23.43 -5.36
CA HIS A 433 3.26 -23.52 -5.89
C HIS A 433 2.26 -22.67 -5.08
N GLU A 434 2.34 -22.71 -3.74
CA GLU A 434 1.50 -21.88 -2.87
C GLU A 434 1.83 -20.39 -3.01
N LEU A 435 3.11 -20.04 -3.18
CA LEU A 435 3.52 -18.67 -3.46
C LEU A 435 2.89 -18.16 -4.76
N ALA A 436 2.94 -18.95 -5.84
CA ALA A 436 2.30 -18.60 -7.11
C ALA A 436 0.78 -18.41 -6.93
N ARG A 437 0.14 -19.26 -6.11
CA ARG A 437 -1.28 -19.13 -5.75
C ARG A 437 -1.53 -17.82 -4.99
N PHE A 438 -0.72 -17.46 -4.00
CA PHE A 438 -0.85 -16.20 -3.24
C PHE A 438 -0.69 -14.97 -4.13
N ILE A 439 0.31 -14.97 -5.02
CA ILE A 439 0.52 -13.88 -5.98
C ILE A 439 -0.71 -13.75 -6.89
N ARG A 440 -1.19 -14.85 -7.48
CA ARG A 440 -2.37 -14.82 -8.37
C ARG A 440 -3.62 -14.29 -7.67
N HIS A 441 -3.89 -14.73 -6.44
CA HIS A 441 -5.04 -14.24 -5.67
C HIS A 441 -4.89 -12.77 -5.27
N GLY A 442 -3.67 -12.33 -4.94
CA GLY A 442 -3.36 -10.93 -4.67
C GLY A 442 -3.64 -10.06 -5.89
N GLU A 443 -3.18 -10.45 -7.08
CA GLU A 443 -3.43 -9.74 -8.33
C GLU A 443 -4.94 -9.60 -8.61
N ARG A 444 -5.68 -10.71 -8.50
CA ARG A 444 -7.13 -10.77 -8.70
C ARG A 444 -7.93 -9.91 -7.71
N ALA A 445 -7.40 -9.69 -6.51
CA ALA A 445 -8.01 -8.79 -5.53
C ALA A 445 -7.89 -7.32 -5.94
N VAL A 446 -6.85 -6.96 -6.71
CA VAL A 446 -6.62 -5.59 -7.19
C VAL A 446 -7.43 -5.29 -8.44
N TRP A 447 -7.61 -6.25 -9.36
CA TRP A 447 -8.22 -5.99 -10.67
C TRP A 447 -9.56 -5.22 -10.62
N PRO A 448 -10.54 -5.60 -9.76
CA PRO A 448 -11.81 -4.86 -9.63
C PRO A 448 -11.66 -3.46 -9.05
N ARG A 449 -10.50 -3.13 -8.48
CA ARG A 449 -10.18 -1.83 -7.88
C ARG A 449 -9.26 -0.98 -8.76
N LEU A 450 -8.69 -1.53 -9.82
CA LEU A 450 -7.70 -0.83 -10.66
C LEU A 450 -8.25 0.46 -11.26
N ALA A 451 -9.50 0.49 -11.71
CA ALA A 451 -10.10 1.71 -12.24
C ALA A 451 -10.20 2.81 -11.16
N MET A 452 -10.70 2.45 -9.97
CA MET A 452 -10.78 3.37 -8.82
C MET A 452 -9.40 3.89 -8.41
N ILE A 453 -8.40 3.01 -8.34
CA ILE A 453 -7.03 3.39 -8.03
C ILE A 453 -6.49 4.32 -9.11
N ARG A 454 -6.65 3.96 -10.38
CA ARG A 454 -6.15 4.73 -11.53
C ARG A 454 -6.69 6.15 -11.51
N ASP A 455 -8.00 6.32 -11.31
CA ASP A 455 -8.68 7.60 -11.30
C ASP A 455 -8.30 8.44 -10.08
N GLN A 456 -8.39 7.88 -8.87
CA GLN A 456 -8.14 8.62 -7.62
C GLN A 456 -6.68 9.00 -7.41
N THR A 457 -5.75 8.37 -8.14
CA THR A 457 -4.32 8.70 -8.11
C THR A 457 -3.85 9.47 -9.33
N ARG A 458 -4.71 9.68 -10.34
CA ARG A 458 -4.35 10.24 -11.65
C ARG A 458 -3.69 11.61 -11.55
N ILE A 459 -4.37 12.55 -10.90
CA ILE A 459 -3.89 13.94 -10.74
C ILE A 459 -2.63 13.99 -9.87
N GLY A 460 -2.57 13.19 -8.81
CA GLY A 460 -1.37 13.08 -7.96
C GLY A 460 -0.14 12.61 -8.76
N ARG A 461 -0.29 11.59 -9.62
CA ARG A 461 0.78 11.15 -10.52
C ARG A 461 1.13 12.20 -11.58
N CYS A 462 0.14 12.94 -12.10
CA CYS A 462 0.38 14.01 -13.06
C CYS A 462 1.28 15.10 -12.45
N PHE A 463 1.02 15.50 -11.21
CA PHE A 463 1.89 16.42 -10.47
C PHE A 463 3.33 15.89 -10.35
N GLU A 464 3.49 14.61 -9.99
CA GLU A 464 4.81 13.96 -9.91
C GLU A 464 5.58 14.01 -11.23
N ARG A 465 4.92 13.70 -12.35
CA ARG A 465 5.54 13.79 -13.68
C ARG A 465 5.87 15.23 -14.06
N CYS A 466 4.96 16.19 -13.85
CA CYS A 466 5.17 17.58 -14.24
C CYS A 466 6.34 18.21 -13.47
N VAL A 467 6.39 18.00 -12.15
CA VAL A 467 7.52 18.49 -11.36
C VAL A 467 8.83 17.83 -11.78
N GLY A 468 8.85 16.50 -11.95
CA GLY A 468 10.07 15.79 -12.38
C GLY A 468 10.59 16.30 -13.73
N ARG A 469 9.70 16.60 -14.69
CA ARG A 469 10.09 17.18 -15.98
C ARG A 469 10.67 18.59 -15.84
N LEU A 470 10.05 19.45 -15.02
CA LEU A 470 10.52 20.82 -14.79
C LEU A 470 11.86 20.85 -14.04
N GLU A 471 12.02 19.99 -13.02
CA GLU A 471 13.29 19.81 -12.31
C GLU A 471 14.41 19.38 -13.27
N ALA A 472 14.13 18.42 -14.16
CA ALA A 472 15.09 17.98 -15.18
C ALA A 472 15.49 19.10 -16.15
N ARG A 473 14.53 19.92 -16.63
CA ARG A 473 14.83 21.07 -17.51
C ARG A 473 15.69 22.14 -16.85
N LEU A 474 15.54 22.31 -15.54
CA LEU A 474 16.31 23.27 -14.73
C LEU A 474 17.66 22.69 -14.23
N GLY A 475 18.01 21.46 -14.63
CA GLY A 475 19.28 20.84 -14.26
C GLY A 475 19.36 20.38 -12.81
N TYR A 476 18.23 20.21 -12.12
CA TYR A 476 18.24 19.54 -10.81
C TYR A 476 18.68 18.09 -11.00
N PRO A 477 19.46 17.52 -10.04
CA PRO A 477 19.75 16.09 -10.06
C PRO A 477 18.44 15.32 -10.13
N THR A 478 18.38 14.32 -11.00
CA THR A 478 17.19 13.46 -11.16
C THR A 478 16.80 12.90 -9.80
N LYS A 479 15.73 13.44 -9.23
CA LYS A 479 15.23 13.01 -7.93
C LYS A 479 14.58 11.64 -8.07
N SER A 480 14.95 10.75 -7.16
CA SER A 480 14.26 9.51 -6.86
C SER A 480 12.73 9.72 -6.68
N PRO A 481 11.85 8.92 -7.33
CA PRO A 481 10.38 9.03 -7.19
C PRO A 481 9.85 8.94 -5.75
N GLY A 482 9.74 10.05 -5.04
CA GLY A 482 9.29 10.04 -3.64
C GLY A 482 9.91 11.11 -2.74
N GLN A 483 10.89 11.87 -3.24
CA GLN A 483 11.40 13.03 -2.51
C GLN A 483 10.25 14.02 -2.20
N THR A 484 10.30 14.59 -1.00
CA THR A 484 9.32 15.57 -0.55
C THR A 484 9.49 16.86 -1.36
N TRP A 485 8.37 17.53 -1.65
CA TRP A 485 8.39 18.84 -2.31
C TRP A 485 9.10 19.84 -1.40
N GLY A 486 10.37 20.13 -1.63
CA GLY A 486 11.23 20.92 -0.74
C GLY A 486 12.47 21.43 -1.46
N ALA A 487 12.95 22.60 -1.02
CA ALA A 487 14.12 23.29 -1.57
C ALA A 487 15.34 22.35 -1.63
N PRO A 488 16.28 22.56 -2.58
CA PRO A 488 17.54 21.81 -2.60
C PRO A 488 18.19 21.90 -1.22
N GLU A 489 18.75 20.77 -0.75
CA GLU A 489 19.64 20.77 0.39
C GLU A 489 20.71 21.84 0.11
N SER A 490 20.72 22.89 0.92
CA SER A 490 21.78 23.89 0.88
C SER A 490 23.09 23.16 1.17
N SER A 491 23.99 23.22 0.20
CA SER A 491 25.36 22.69 0.26
C SER A 491 26.11 23.18 1.50
#